data_AF-A0A2D7PFL4-F1
#
_entry.id   AF-A0A2D7PFL4-F1
#
_cell.length_a   1.000
_cell.length_b   1.000
_cell.length_c   1.000
_cell.angle_alpha   90.00
_cell.angle_beta   90.00
_cell.angle_gamma   90.00
#
_symmetry.space_group_name_H-M   'P 1'
#
loop_
_entity.id
_entity.type
_entity.pdbx_description
1 polymer ?
#
loop_
_entity_poly.entity_id
_entity_poly.type
_entity_poly.pdbx_seq_one_letter_code
_entity_poly.pdbx_strand_id
1 'polypeptide(L)' 'MFKKSQNHLKEMNESYFVHMLAAVKISITMIIGGILAFVHAILPSVCKTSASERIKNLNNLIDKRLQK' A
#
# COMPACT_ATOMS: atom_id res chain seq x y z
N MET A 1 15.02 6.59 18.03
CA MET A 1 13.81 6.65 17.16
C MET A 1 14.02 7.64 16.02
N PHE A 2 14.25 8.92 16.32
CA PHE A 2 14.47 9.99 15.32
C PHE A 2 15.56 9.69 14.28
N LYS A 3 16.77 9.31 14.71
CA LYS A 3 17.86 8.94 13.78
C LYS A 3 17.50 7.77 12.85
N LYS A 4 16.73 6.78 13.34
CA LYS A 4 16.29 5.65 12.52
C LYS A 4 15.33 6.10 11.42
N SER A 5 14.37 6.98 11.77
CA SER A 5 13.46 7.57 10.78
C SER A 5 14.22 8.39 9.73
N GLN A 6 15.21 9.18 10.13
CA GLN A 6 16.03 9.94 9.18
C GLN A 6 16.87 9.05 8.27
N ASN A 7 17.46 7.97 8.80
CA ASN A 7 18.23 7.02 7.99
C ASN A 7 17.33 6.31 6.98
N HIS A 8 16.15 5.85 7.39
CA HIS A 8 15.17 5.22 6.50
C HIS A 8 14.75 6.15 5.34
N LEU A 9 14.49 7.43 5.62
CA LEU A 9 14.18 8.41 4.58
C LEU A 9 15.34 8.62 3.59
N LYS A 10 16.59 8.57 4.08
CA LYS A 10 17.80 8.66 3.24
C LYS A 10 17.98 7.40 2.38
N GLU A 11 17.81 6.21 2.96
CA GLU A 11 17.86 4.93 2.25
C GLU A 11 16.84 4.88 1.11
N MET A 12 15.64 5.43 1.34
CA MET A 12 14.58 5.52 0.34
C MET A 12 14.72 6.74 -0.60
N ASN A 13 15.72 7.59 -0.39
CA ASN A 13 15.91 8.86 -1.10
C ASN A 13 14.62 9.72 -1.19
N GLU A 14 13.90 9.85 -0.07
CA GLU A 14 12.59 10.50 -0.01
C GLU A 14 12.49 11.55 1.10
N SER A 15 11.76 12.63 0.84
CA SER A 15 11.35 13.56 1.90
C SER A 15 10.27 12.93 2.78
N TYR A 16 10.19 13.38 4.04
CA TYR A 16 9.22 12.87 5.01
C TYR A 16 7.78 12.86 4.47
N PHE A 17 7.34 13.95 3.85
CA PHE A 17 5.97 14.07 3.35
C PHE A 17 5.70 13.13 2.17
N VAL A 18 6.66 12.94 1.26
CA VAL A 18 6.53 11.96 0.16
C VAL A 18 6.37 10.55 0.70
N HIS A 19 7.21 10.19 1.68
CA HIS A 19 7.16 8.87 2.31
C HIS A 19 5.85 8.65 3.09
N MET A 20 5.44 9.65 3.86
CA MET A 20 4.19 9.65 4.63
C MET A 20 2.97 9.48 3.73
N LEU A 21 2.84 10.28 2.68
CA LEU A 21 1.69 10.20 1.77
C LEU A 21 1.63 8.84 1.05
N ALA A 22 2.79 8.29 0.67
CA ALA A 22 2.85 6.95 0.11
C ALA A 22 2.39 5.88 1.12
N ALA A 23 2.86 5.94 2.37
CA ALA A 23 2.44 5.03 3.42
C ALA A 23 0.94 5.12 3.72
N VAL A 24 0.38 6.34 3.76
CA VAL A 24 -1.07 6.57 3.92
C VAL A 24 -1.85 5.96 2.76
N LYS A 25 -1.40 6.17 1.51
CA LYS A 25 -2.03 5.57 0.33
C LYS A 25 -2.00 4.05 0.36
N ILE A 26 -0.87 3.46 0.78
CA ILE A 26 -0.72 2.02 0.98
C ILE A 26 -1.74 1.52 2.01
N SER A 27 -1.79 2.16 3.18
CA SER A 27 -2.70 1.81 4.28
C SER A 27 -4.17 1.83 3.85
N ILE A 28 -4.64 2.93 3.23
CA ILE A 28 -6.02 3.06 2.74
C ILE A 28 -6.33 1.96 1.71
N THR A 29 -5.40 1.69 0.80
CA THR A 29 -5.59 0.64 -0.22
C THR A 29 -5.72 -0.75 0.41
N MET A 30 -4.92 -1.05 1.44
CA MET A 30 -5.00 -2.31 2.18
C MET A 30 -6.31 -2.46 2.95
N ILE A 31 -6.76 -1.40 3.64
CA ILE A 31 -8.04 -1.41 4.38
C ILE A 31 -9.20 -1.67 3.41
N ILE A 32 -9.27 -0.93 2.30
CA ILE A 32 -10.32 -1.11 1.30
C ILE A 32 -10.23 -2.50 0.66
N GLY A 33 -9.02 -2.96 0.30
CA GLY A 33 -8.82 -4.29 -0.26
C GLY A 33 -9.29 -5.40 0.68
N GLY A 34 -9.00 -5.28 1.98
CA GLY A 34 -9.46 -6.20 3.02
C GLY A 34 -10.97 -6.21 3.16
N ILE A 35 -11.62 -5.04 3.18
CA ILE A 35 -13.09 -4.93 3.21
C ILE A 35 -13.71 -5.62 1.99
N LEU A 36 -13.17 -5.38 0.78
CA LEU A 36 -13.68 -6.00 -0.45
C LEU A 36 -13.51 -7.52 -0.45
N ALA A 37 -12.37 -8.02 0.04
CA ALA A 37 -12.13 -9.46 0.18
C ALA A 37 -13.08 -10.09 1.21
N PHE A 38 -13.35 -9.39 2.32
CA PHE A 38 -14.30 -9.82 3.33
C PHE A 38 -15.73 -9.88 2.79
N VAL A 39 -16.17 -8.85 2.07
CA VAL A 39 -17.49 -8.86 1.39
C VAL A 39 -17.58 -10.01 0.39
N HIS A 40 -16.53 -10.23 -0.42
CA HIS A 40 -16.48 -11.34 -1.38
C HIS A 40 -16.55 -12.72 -0.69
N ALA A 41 -15.94 -12.88 0.48
CA ALA A 41 -16.00 -14.13 1.25
C ALA A 41 -17.43 -14.46 1.71
N ILE A 42 -18.27 -13.44 1.97
CA ILE A 42 -19.69 -13.61 2.32
C ILE A 42 -20.54 -13.75 1.06
N LEU A 43 -20.24 -12.98 0.01
CA LEU A 43 -20.98 -12.91 -1.25
C LEU A 43 -20.02 -13.11 -2.45
N PRO A 44 -19.73 -14.35 -2.86
CA PRO A 44 -18.73 -14.64 -3.90
C PRO A 44 -19.03 -14.03 -5.28
N SER A 45 -20.28 -13.68 -5.55
CA SER A 45 -20.65 -13.00 -6.81
C SER A 45 -20.29 -11.51 -6.83
N VAL A 46 -20.01 -10.90 -5.67
CA VAL A 46 -19.70 -9.47 -5.49
C VAL A 46 -18.18 -9.28 -5.38
N CYS A 47 -17.66 -8.15 -5.91
CA CYS A 47 -16.24 -7.77 -5.80
C CYS A 47 -15.20 -8.80 -6.30
N LYS A 48 -15.58 -9.65 -7.27
CA LYS A 48 -14.80 -10.81 -7.76
C LYS A 48 -13.31 -10.54 -8.00
N THR A 49 -12.96 -9.40 -8.60
CA THR A 49 -11.56 -9.04 -8.89
C THR A 49 -11.08 -7.81 -8.13
N SER A 50 -11.95 -7.13 -7.39
CA SER A 50 -11.66 -5.79 -6.87
C SER A 50 -10.57 -5.79 -5.80
N ALA A 51 -10.53 -6.81 -4.94
CA ALA A 51 -9.47 -6.95 -3.94
C ALA A 51 -8.12 -7.32 -4.58
N SER A 52 -8.13 -8.28 -5.51
CA SER A 52 -6.90 -8.78 -6.14
C SER A 52 -6.26 -7.75 -7.08
N GLU A 53 -7.06 -6.97 -7.82
CA GLU A 53 -6.56 -5.84 -8.63
C GLU A 53 -5.89 -4.77 -7.76
N ARG A 54 -6.48 -4.44 -6.59
CA ARG A 54 -5.88 -3.49 -5.65
C ARG A 54 -4.55 -3.99 -5.09
N ILE A 55 -4.46 -5.27 -4.74
CA ILE A 55 -3.21 -5.89 -4.28
C ILE A 55 -2.15 -5.85 -5.37
N LYS A 56 -2.50 -6.19 -6.62
CA LYS A 56 -1.56 -6.09 -7.76
C LYS A 56 -1.05 -4.66 -7.96
N ASN A 57 -1.96 -3.68 -7.93
CA ASN A 57 -1.59 -2.27 -8.06
C ASN A 57 -0.72 -1.79 -6.89
N LEU A 58 -0.99 -2.28 -5.67
CA LEU A 58 -0.20 -1.98 -4.49
C LEU A 58 1.21 -2.57 -4.58
N ASN A 59 1.32 -3.84 -5.00
CA ASN A 59 2.61 -4.50 -5.20
C ASN A 59 3.45 -3.77 -6.26
N ASN A 60 2.85 -3.46 -7.42
CA ASN A 60 3.52 -2.65 -8.45
C ASN A 60 3.98 -1.27 -7.93
N LEU A 61 3.20 -0.62 -7.07
CA LEU A 61 3.57 0.66 -6.46
C LEU A 61 4.79 0.51 -5.53
N ILE A 62 4.82 -0.56 -4.73
CA ILE A 62 5.92 -0.85 -3.80
C ILE A 62 7.20 -1.17 -4.57
N ASP A 63 7.12 -2.06 -5.56
CA ASP A 63 8.29 -2.47 -6.36
C ASP A 63 8.94 -1.28 -7.07
N LYS A 64 8.13 -0.40 -7.68
CA LYS A 64 8.61 0.83 -8.30
C LYS A 64 9.30 1.78 -7.32
N ARG A 65 8.97 1.71 -6.02
CA ARG A 65 9.59 2.53 -4.98
C ARG A 65 10.86 1.91 -4.44
N LEU A 66 10.94 0.57 -4.40
CA LEU A 66 12.14 -0.16 -4.00
C LEU A 66 13.24 -0.16 -5.08
N GLN A 67 12.88 0.08 -6.34
CA GLN A 67 13.81 0.18 -7.48
C GLN A 67 14.38 1.59 -7.72
N LYS A 68 14.06 2.58 -6.86
CA LYS A 68 14.61 3.93 -6.94
C LYS A 68 15.99 4.02 -6.29
#